data_AF-A0A7G8HA10-F1
#
_entry.id   AF-A0A7G8HA10-F1
#
_cell.length_a   1.000
_cell.length_b   1.000
_cell.length_c   1.000
_cell.angle_alpha   90.00
_cell.angle_beta   90.00
_cell.angle_gamma   90.00
#
_symmetry.space_group_name_H-M   'P 1'
#
loop_
_entity.id
_entity.type
_entity.pdbx_description
1 polymer ?
#
loop_
_entity_poly.entity_id
_entity_poly.type
_entity_poly.pdbx_seq_one_letter_code
_entity_poly.pdbx_strand_id
1 'polypeptide(L)' 'MQGGELSRSEAMRLLALEGMDDAMALRRWDDRAEVNGVEVPELDAYRQVVLDHLI' A
#
# COMPACT_ATOMS: atom_id res chain seq x y z
N MET A 1 -17.35 -2.64 7.19
CA MET A 1 -16.65 -1.90 8.25
C MET A 1 -15.40 -2.67 8.66
N GLN A 2 -14.29 -1.98 8.93
CA GLN A 2 -12.95 -2.57 9.11
C GLN A 2 -12.54 -2.81 10.57
N GLY A 3 -13.47 -2.79 11.53
CA GLY A 3 -13.18 -3.15 12.94
C GLY A 3 -12.71 -2.01 13.85
N GLY A 4 -12.46 -0.80 13.32
CA GLY A 4 -12.09 0.37 14.12
C GLY A 4 -10.58 0.50 14.35
N GLU A 5 -10.18 1.30 15.33
CA GLU A 5 -8.76 1.49 15.66
C GLU A 5 -8.14 0.22 16.25
N LEU A 6 -6.88 -0.03 15.90
CA LEU A 6 -6.12 -1.13 16.49
C LEU A 6 -5.88 -0.86 17.96
N SER A 7 -6.15 -1.86 18.80
CA SER A 7 -5.62 -1.88 20.16
C SER A 7 -4.09 -1.88 20.12
N ARG A 8 -3.47 -1.45 21.22
CA ARG A 8 -2.00 -1.51 21.38
C ARG A 8 -1.43 -2.90 21.06
N SER A 9 -2.13 -3.96 21.46
CA SER A 9 -1.69 -5.34 21.23
C SER A 9 -1.70 -5.71 19.74
N GLU A 10 -2.70 -5.24 18.99
CA GLU A 10 -2.81 -5.47 17.56
C GLU A 10 -1.76 -4.68 16.79
N ALA A 11 -1.56 -3.41 17.17
CA ALA A 11 -0.51 -2.57 16.60
C ALA A 11 0.87 -3.21 16.79
N MET A 12 1.19 -3.73 17.98
CA MET A 12 2.46 -4.41 18.23
C MET A 12 2.64 -5.67 17.39
N ARG A 13 1.59 -6.48 17.22
CA ARG A 13 1.66 -7.68 16.37
C ARG A 13 1.85 -7.31 14.90
N LEU A 14 1.17 -6.26 14.44
CA LEU A 14 1.27 -5.77 13.07
C LEU A 14 2.68 -5.22 12.78
N LEU A 15 3.25 -4.43 13.70
CA LEU A 15 4.62 -3.90 13.60
C LEU A 15 5.71 -4.97 13.56
N ALA A 16 5.41 -6.19 14.02
CA ALA A 16 6.36 -7.30 14.02
C ALA A 16 6.33 -8.13 12.71
N LEU A 17 5.42 -7.83 11.77
CA LEU A 17 5.34 -8.56 10.50
C LEU A 17 6.45 -8.13 9.54
N GLU A 18 7.01 -9.13 8.85
CA GLU A 18 7.87 -8.87 7.70
C GLU A 18 7.09 -8.11 6.62
N GLY A 19 7.70 -7.07 6.05
CA GLY A 19 7.06 -6.19 5.06
C GLY A 19 6.16 -5.10 5.64
N MET A 20 6.09 -4.92 6.96
CA MET A 20 5.23 -3.88 7.55
C MET A 20 5.65 -2.46 7.17
N ASP A 21 6.95 -2.20 6.99
CA ASP A 21 7.44 -0.90 6.54
C ASP A 21 6.94 -0.57 5.13
N ASP A 22 6.98 -1.55 4.22
CA ASP A 22 6.43 -1.42 2.86
C ASP A 22 4.92 -1.27 2.88
N ALA A 23 4.22 -2.05 3.70
CA ALA A 23 2.77 -1.92 3.88
C ALA A 23 2.37 -0.52 4.36
N MET A 24 3.13 0.07 5.29
CA MET A 24 2.91 1.45 5.72
C MET A 24 3.25 2.48 4.65
N ALA A 25 4.26 2.22 3.81
CA ALA A 25 4.56 3.07 2.66
C ALA A 25 3.39 3.09 1.68
N LEU A 26 2.86 1.91 1.33
CA LEU A 26 1.68 1.77 0.46
C LEU A 26 0.45 2.43 1.07
N ARG A 27 0.22 2.28 2.39
CA ARG A 27 -0.91 2.94 3.05
C ARG A 27 -0.84 4.46 2.96
N ARG A 28 0.35 5.05 3.13
CA ARG A 28 0.55 6.50 2.94
C ARG A 28 0.35 6.93 1.49
N TRP A 29 0.50 6.04 0.51
CA TRP A 29 0.19 6.35 -0.88
C TRP A 29 -1.32 6.38 -1.10
N ASP A 30 -2.04 5.40 -0.55
CA ASP A 30 -3.50 5.35 -0.57
C ASP A 30 -4.13 6.63 -0.01
N ASP A 31 -3.73 7.06 1.20
CA ASP A 31 -4.23 8.29 1.82
C ASP A 31 -3.94 9.57 0.99
N ARG A 32 -2.95 9.52 0.07
CA ARG A 32 -2.55 10.66 -0.78
C ARG A 32 -3.09 10.57 -2.20
N ALA A 33 -3.69 9.45 -2.60
CA ALA A 33 -4.10 9.19 -3.98
C ALA A 33 -5.45 9.84 -4.36
N GLU A 34 -6.00 10.69 -3.50
CA GLU A 34 -7.31 11.33 -3.67
C GLU A 34 -7.25 12.68 -4.43
N VAL A 35 -6.18 12.93 -5.19
CA VAL A 35 -5.98 14.19 -5.92
C VAL A 35 -6.56 14.10 -7.34
N ASN A 36 -7.60 14.88 -7.60
CA ASN A 36 -8.23 14.96 -8.92
C ASN A 36 -7.34 15.70 -9.93
N GLY A 37 -7.36 15.26 -11.20
CA GLY A 37 -6.70 15.94 -12.30
C GLY A 37 -5.17 15.77 -12.35
N VAL A 38 -4.62 14.84 -11.57
CA VAL A 38 -3.21 14.44 -11.68
C VAL A 38 -3.07 13.50 -12.88
N GLU A 39 -2.25 13.89 -13.84
CA GLU A 39 -1.88 13.00 -14.93
C GLU A 39 -1.01 11.86 -14.39
N VAL A 40 -1.43 10.63 -14.66
CA VAL A 40 -0.70 9.41 -14.30
C VAL A 40 -0.59 8.49 -15.51
N PRO A 41 0.42 7.61 -15.55
CA PRO A 41 0.50 6.60 -16.59
C PRO A 41 -0.73 5.68 -16.57
N GLU A 42 -1.16 5.27 -17.76
CA GLU A 42 -2.16 4.22 -17.94
C GLU A 42 -1.68 2.88 -17.38
N LEU A 43 -2.61 1.98 -17.07
CA LEU A 43 -2.30 0.70 -16.43
C LEU A 43 -1.27 -0.15 -17.21
N ASP A 44 -1.33 -0.11 -18.55
CA ASP A 44 -0.40 -0.85 -19.41
C ASP A 44 1.07 -0.43 -19.25
N ALA A 45 1.33 0.80 -18.77
CA ALA A 45 2.70 1.27 -18.49
C ALA A 45 3.40 0.43 -17.41
N TYR A 46 2.63 -0.20 -16.51
CA TYR A 46 3.16 -1.01 -15.41
C TYR A 46 3.28 -2.50 -15.75
N ARG A 47 2.82 -2.93 -16.93
CA ARG A 47 2.78 -4.34 -17.32
C ARG A 47 4.14 -5.02 -17.20
N GLN A 48 5.20 -4.41 -17.74
CA GLN A 48 6.54 -5.01 -17.72
C GLN A 48 7.09 -5.10 -16.29
N VAL A 49 6.86 -4.06 -15.47
CA VAL A 49 7.27 -4.05 -14.06
C VAL A 49 6.67 -5.23 -13.31
N VAL A 50 5.39 -5.53 -13.52
CA VAL A 50 4.74 -6.68 -12.89
C VAL A 50 5.31 -8.01 -13.41
N LEU A 51 5.53 -8.13 -14.73
CA LEU A 51 6.09 -9.35 -15.32
C LEU A 51 7.50 -9.65 -14.82
N ASP A 52 8.35 -8.63 -14.66
CA ASP A 52 9.72 -8.77 -14.15
C ASP A 52 9.78 -9.27 -12.69
N HIS A 53 8.69 -9.13 -11.93
CA HIS A 53 8.60 -9.64 -10.55
C HIS A 53 7.97 -11.05 -10.45
N LEU A 54 7.39 -11.56 -11.54
CA LEU A 54 6.68 -12.85 -11.56
C LEU A 54 7.48 -13.99 -12.23
N ILE A 55 8.54 -13.67 -12.96
CA ILE A 55 9.37 -14.60 -13.77
C ILE A 55 10.79 -14.57 -13.22
#